data_AF-A0A6L6CIA2-F1
#
_entry.id   AF-A0A6L6CIA2-F1
#
_cell.length_a   1.000
_cell.length_b   1.000
_cell.length_c   1.000
_cell.angle_alpha   90.00
_cell.angle_beta   90.00
_cell.angle_gamma   90.00
#
_symmetry.space_group_name_H-M   'P 1'
#
loop_
_entity.id
_entity.type
_entity.pdbx_description
1 polymer ?
#
loop_
_entity_poly.entity_id
_entity_poly.type
_entity_poly.pdbx_seq_one_letter_code
_entity_poly.pdbx_strand_id
1 'polypeptide(L)'
;MLASLSELHESWAWVAIISNGLAGVWALSAHKLTPLRTRALWWYTGIAQFTIFVQVAFGVAMVNKQKLEFPAFHAFYGFVAIMAVAIIYSYRLQLKSRVYLLYGFGGLFLMGLGIRAMLVGQA
;
A
#
# COMPACT_ATOMS: atom_id res chain seq x y z
N MET A 1 -19.81 -7.81 -19.54
CA MET A 1 -19.74 -8.66 -18.33
C MET A 1 -19.09 -7.82 -17.24
N LEU A 2 -19.74 -7.66 -16.07
CA LEU A 2 -19.12 -6.96 -14.94
C LEU A 2 -18.06 -7.88 -14.30
N ALA A 3 -16.89 -7.35 -13.98
CA ALA A 3 -15.82 -8.12 -13.34
C ALA A 3 -16.26 -8.68 -11.98
N SER A 4 -15.81 -9.89 -11.64
CA SER A 4 -16.08 -10.47 -10.33
C SER A 4 -15.31 -9.74 -9.22
N LEU A 5 -15.79 -9.82 -7.97
CA LEU A 5 -15.11 -9.18 -6.84
C LEU A 5 -13.68 -9.73 -6.63
N SER A 6 -13.47 -11.02 -6.95
CA SER A 6 -12.14 -11.64 -6.90
C SER A 6 -11.22 -11.08 -7.97
N GLU A 7 -11.71 -10.95 -9.21
CA GLU A 7 -10.93 -10.33 -10.32
C GLU A 7 -10.57 -8.87 -10.01
N LEU A 8 -11.51 -8.13 -9.41
CA LEU A 8 -11.26 -6.77 -8.95
C LEU A 8 -10.19 -6.74 -7.87
N HIS A 9 -10.26 -7.62 -6.87
CA HIS A 9 -9.26 -7.71 -5.81
C HIS A 9 -7.87 -8.09 -6.34
N GLU A 10 -7.79 -9.03 -7.28
CA GLU A 10 -6.53 -9.46 -7.89
C GLU A 10 -5.91 -8.35 -8.74
N SER A 11 -6.73 -7.72 -9.59
CA SER A 11 -6.28 -6.61 -10.45
C SER A 11 -5.87 -5.39 -9.62
N TRP A 12 -6.62 -5.09 -8.55
CA TRP A 12 -6.34 -3.96 -7.67
C TRP A 12 -5.09 -4.16 -6.82
N ALA A 13 -4.69 -5.40 -6.55
CA ALA A 13 -3.43 -5.69 -5.86
C ALA A 13 -2.24 -5.06 -6.60
N TRP A 14 -2.21 -5.16 -7.93
CA TRP A 14 -1.16 -4.53 -8.76
C TRP A 14 -1.20 -3.00 -8.70
N VAL A 15 -2.40 -2.41 -8.69
CA VAL A 15 -2.55 -0.96 -8.51
C VAL A 15 -1.93 -0.53 -7.17
N ALA A 16 -2.21 -1.26 -6.10
CA ALA A 16 -1.66 -0.97 -4.79
C ALA A 16 -0.14 -1.17 -4.71
N ILE A 17 0.38 -2.27 -5.26
CA ILE A 17 1.81 -2.58 -5.26
C ILE A 17 2.59 -1.53 -6.04
N ILE A 18 2.19 -1.28 -7.30
CA ILE A 18 2.94 -0.41 -8.20
C ILE A 18 2.85 1.04 -7.73
N SER A 19 1.67 1.54 -7.33
CA SER A 19 1.53 2.93 -6.88
C SER A 19 2.32 3.22 -5.61
N ASN A 20 2.34 2.32 -4.63
CA ASN A 20 3.13 2.51 -3.41
C ASN A 20 4.64 2.37 -3.69
N GLY A 21 5.03 1.47 -4.60
CA GLY A 21 6.41 1.36 -5.07
C GLY A 21 6.89 2.66 -5.72
N LEU A 22 6.11 3.20 -6.66
CA LEU A 22 6.41 4.48 -7.32
C LEU A 22 6.42 5.66 -6.34
N ALA A 23 5.49 5.70 -5.38
CA ALA A 23 5.48 6.72 -4.33
C ALA A 23 6.76 6.65 -3.48
N GLY A 24 7.17 5.42 -3.14
CA GLY A 24 8.40 5.15 -2.41
C GLY A 24 9.65 5.62 -3.18
N VAL A 25 9.77 5.25 -4.45
CA VAL A 25 10.88 5.68 -5.33
C VAL A 25 10.91 7.21 -5.49
N TRP A 26 9.76 7.84 -5.70
CA TRP A 26 9.69 9.30 -5.83
C TRP A 26 10.09 9.99 -4.52
N ALA A 27 9.57 9.57 -3.37
CA ALA A 27 9.95 10.13 -2.08
C ALA A 27 11.45 9.93 -1.78
N LEU A 28 12.02 8.74 -2.03
CA LEU A 28 13.47 8.52 -1.88
C LEU A 28 14.29 9.39 -2.81
N SER A 29 13.85 9.55 -4.06
CA SER A 29 14.51 10.42 -5.03
C SER A 29 14.45 11.88 -4.58
N ALA A 30 13.31 12.34 -4.05
CA ALA A 30 13.11 13.67 -3.50
C ALA A 30 13.95 13.95 -2.24
N HIS A 31 14.43 12.91 -1.54
CA HIS A 31 15.39 13.08 -0.45
C HIS A 31 16.69 13.72 -0.95
N LYS A 32 17.22 13.25 -2.08
CA LYS A 32 18.47 13.77 -2.69
C LYS A 32 18.24 14.89 -3.70
N LEU A 33 17.15 14.83 -4.46
CA LEU A 33 16.86 15.74 -5.57
C LEU A 33 15.77 16.74 -5.17
N THR A 34 16.18 17.95 -4.78
CA THR A 34 15.28 19.04 -4.39
C THR A 34 14.18 19.34 -5.42
N PRO A 35 14.41 19.31 -6.74
CA PRO A 35 13.35 19.57 -7.73
C PRO A 35 12.16 18.60 -7.66
N LEU A 36 12.34 17.40 -7.10
CA LEU A 36 11.26 16.41 -6.96
C LEU A 36 10.36 16.65 -5.74
N ARG A 37 10.68 17.63 -4.88
CA ARG A 37 9.95 17.97 -3.66
C ARG A 37 8.71 18.83 -3.96
N THR A 38 7.85 18.34 -4.84
CA THR A 38 6.65 19.06 -5.28
C THR A 38 5.44 18.73 -4.41
N ARG A 39 4.38 19.54 -4.50
CA ARG A 39 3.09 19.23 -3.87
C ARG A 39 2.45 17.96 -4.45
N ALA A 40 2.73 17.64 -5.72
CA ALA A 40 2.20 16.47 -6.39
C ALA A 40 2.65 15.16 -5.73
N LEU A 41 3.88 15.10 -5.22
CA LEU A 41 4.39 13.94 -4.47
C LEU A 41 3.45 13.55 -3.32
N TRP A 42 2.97 14.52 -2.55
CA TRP A 42 2.14 14.25 -1.37
C TRP A 42 0.73 13.79 -1.73
N TRP A 43 0.13 14.39 -2.76
CA TRP A 43 -1.15 13.92 -3.29
C TRP A 43 -1.04 12.50 -3.84
N TYR A 44 0.01 12.24 -4.63
CA TYR A 44 0.27 10.91 -5.18
C TYR A 44 0.47 9.88 -4.06
N THR A 45 1.30 10.21 -3.06
CA THR A 45 1.56 9.31 -1.91
C THR A 45 0.29 9.02 -1.12
N GLY A 46 -0.55 10.03 -0.89
CA GLY A 46 -1.83 9.84 -0.20
C GLY A 46 -2.78 8.92 -0.99
N ILE A 47 -2.90 9.12 -2.31
CA ILE A 47 -3.70 8.27 -3.19
C ILE A 47 -3.14 6.83 -3.22
N ALA A 48 -1.83 6.68 -3.37
CA ALA A 48 -1.17 5.37 -3.36
C ALA A 48 -1.39 4.62 -2.03
N GLN A 49 -1.23 5.28 -0.89
CA GLN A 49 -1.51 4.64 0.40
C GLN A 49 -3.00 4.30 0.55
N PHE A 50 -3.90 5.13 0.00
CA PHE A 50 -5.33 4.86 0.04
C PHE A 50 -5.73 3.58 -0.71
N THR A 51 -5.01 3.20 -1.76
CA THR A 51 -5.32 1.97 -2.51
C THR A 51 -5.21 0.71 -1.64
N ILE A 52 -4.40 0.73 -0.57
CA ILE A 52 -4.30 -0.37 0.40
C ILE A 52 -5.63 -0.58 1.13
N PHE A 53 -6.31 0.50 1.52
CA PHE A 53 -7.62 0.40 2.18
C PHE A 53 -8.67 -0.17 1.23
N VAL A 54 -8.64 0.23 -0.05
CA VAL A 54 -9.52 -0.32 -1.08
C VAL A 54 -9.25 -1.82 -1.29
N GLN A 55 -7.97 -2.23 -1.35
CA GLN A 55 -7.58 -3.63 -1.46
C GLN A 55 -8.16 -4.46 -0.30
N VAL A 56 -7.96 -4.00 0.94
CA VAL A 56 -8.47 -4.70 2.12
C VAL A 56 -10.00 -4.68 2.16
N ALA A 57 -10.65 -3.61 1.73
CA ALA A 57 -12.11 -3.56 1.65
C ALA A 57 -12.67 -4.61 0.67
N PHE A 58 -12.03 -4.83 -0.48
CA PHE A 58 -12.39 -5.93 -1.37
C PHE A 58 -12.19 -7.30 -0.71
N GLY A 59 -11.07 -7.49 -0.01
CA GLY A 59 -10.82 -8.71 0.78
C GLY A 59 -11.92 -8.98 1.80
N VAL A 60 -12.24 -7.98 2.63
CA VAL A 60 -13.30 -8.08 3.64
C VAL A 60 -14.67 -8.34 3.01
N ALA A 61 -14.97 -7.72 1.87
CA ALA A 61 -16.23 -7.96 1.15
C ALA A 61 -16.32 -9.41 0.63
N MET A 62 -15.23 -9.99 0.15
CA MET A 62 -15.18 -11.40 -0.27
C MET A 62 -15.42 -12.35 0.91
N VAL A 63 -14.75 -12.15 2.05
CA VAL A 63 -14.97 -12.99 3.26
C VAL A 63 -16.43 -12.90 3.72
N ASN A 64 -16.99 -11.69 3.78
CA ASN A 64 -18.33 -11.50 4.33
C ASN A 64 -19.45 -11.97 3.38
N LYS A 65 -19.35 -11.67 2.08
CA LYS A 65 -20.40 -11.94 1.09
C LYS A 65 -20.25 -13.29 0.39
N GLN A 66 -19.03 -13.69 0.07
CA GLN A 66 -18.75 -14.91 -0.69
C GLN A 66 -18.30 -16.07 0.21
N LYS A 67 -18.16 -15.83 1.53
CA LYS A 67 -17.73 -16.84 2.52
C LYS A 67 -16.40 -17.50 2.15
N LEU A 68 -15.54 -16.76 1.45
CA LEU A 68 -14.19 -17.20 1.13
C LEU A 68 -13.35 -17.17 2.41
N GLU A 69 -12.65 -18.26 2.67
CA GLU A 69 -11.62 -18.32 3.69
C GLU A 69 -10.28 -17.93 3.06
N PHE A 70 -9.58 -16.98 3.70
CA PHE A 70 -8.22 -16.63 3.29
C PHE A 70 -7.21 -17.27 4.23
N PRO A 71 -6.03 -17.68 3.70
CA PRO A 71 -4.94 -18.12 4.56
C PRO A 71 -4.57 -17.05 5.58
N ALA A 72 -4.22 -17.47 6.81
CA ALA A 72 -3.95 -16.55 7.91
C ALA A 72 -2.84 -15.52 7.58
N PHE A 73 -1.83 -15.93 6.79
CA PHE A 73 -0.77 -15.03 6.35
C PHE A 73 -1.27 -13.95 5.38
N HIS A 74 -2.27 -14.22 4.53
CA HIS A 74 -2.85 -13.20 3.66
C HIS A 74 -3.50 -12.07 4.47
N ALA A 75 -4.36 -12.44 5.42
CA ALA A 75 -5.03 -11.49 6.30
C ALA A 75 -4.01 -10.70 7.15
N PHE A 76 -2.96 -11.38 7.62
CA PHE A 76 -1.87 -10.75 8.35
C PHE A 76 -1.18 -9.65 7.53
N TYR A 77 -0.77 -9.91 6.29
CA TYR A 77 -0.11 -8.90 5.46
C TYR A 77 -1.03 -7.71 5.16
N GLY A 78 -2.32 -7.94 4.93
CA GLY A 78 -3.32 -6.87 4.74
C GLY A 78 -3.45 -5.98 5.98
N PHE A 79 -3.52 -6.58 7.17
CA PHE A 79 -3.54 -5.84 8.43
C PHE A 79 -2.26 -5.03 8.65
N VAL A 80 -1.08 -5.66 8.47
CA VAL A 80 0.21 -4.97 8.61
C VAL A 80 0.33 -3.81 7.63
N ALA A 81 -0.19 -3.92 6.41
CA ALA A 81 -0.18 -2.82 5.45
C ALA A 81 -1.01 -1.61 5.92
N ILE A 82 -2.22 -1.81 6.45
CA ILE A 82 -3.02 -0.72 7.02
C ILE A 82 -2.30 -0.08 8.21
N MET A 83 -1.77 -0.90 9.12
CA MET A 83 -1.04 -0.41 10.29
C MET A 83 0.22 0.36 9.89
N ALA A 84 0.92 -0.08 8.86
CA ALA A 84 2.08 0.63 8.33
C ALA A 84 1.72 2.01 7.81
N VAL A 85 0.60 2.16 7.07
CA VAL A 85 0.12 3.50 6.63
C VAL A 85 -0.16 4.40 7.84
N ALA A 86 -0.85 3.87 8.86
CA ALA A 86 -1.15 4.64 10.08
C ALA A 86 0.14 5.07 10.82
N ILE A 87 1.11 4.17 10.97
CA ILE A 87 2.41 4.46 11.61
C ILE A 87 3.17 5.53 10.82
N ILE A 88 3.29 5.36 9.49
CA ILE A 88 3.96 6.34 8.62
C ILE A 88 3.33 7.73 8.80
N TYR A 89 1.99 7.80 8.79
CA TYR A 89 1.30 9.07 8.99
C TYR A 89 1.57 9.65 10.38
N SER A 90 1.44 8.86 11.44
CA SER A 90 1.62 9.33 12.83
C SER A 90 3.02 9.87 13.10
N TYR A 91 4.05 9.28 12.49
CA TYR A 91 5.45 9.70 12.68
C TYR A 91 5.88 10.86 11.75
N ARG A 92 5.06 11.30 10.80
CA ARG A 92 5.46 12.30 9.79
C ARG A 92 5.95 13.63 10.38
N LEU A 93 5.38 14.04 11.52
CA LEU A 93 5.76 15.28 12.20
C LEU A 93 7.03 15.08 13.05
N GLN A 94 7.16 13.91 13.70
CA GLN A 94 8.32 13.55 14.51
C GLN A 94 9.58 13.37 13.62
N LEU A 95 9.39 12.88 12.40
CA LEU A 95 10.43 12.66 11.41
C LEU A 95 10.45 13.73 10.32
N LYS A 96 10.05 14.98 10.60
CA LYS A 96 9.94 16.05 9.59
C LYS A 96 11.22 16.22 8.75
N SER A 97 12.40 16.15 9.37
CA SER A 97 13.70 16.26 8.66
C SER A 97 14.03 15.04 7.78
N ARG A 98 13.38 13.90 8.04
CA ARG A 98 13.56 12.62 7.34
C ARG A 98 12.27 12.15 6.66
N VAL A 99 11.32 13.05 6.43
CA VAL A 99 9.97 12.69 5.96
C VAL A 99 9.98 11.97 4.61
N TYR A 100 10.90 12.36 3.72
CA TYR A 100 11.10 11.70 2.43
C TYR A 100 11.64 10.27 2.56
N LEU A 101 12.47 10.00 3.57
CA LEU A 101 12.94 8.64 3.87
C LEU A 101 11.81 7.81 4.48
N LEU A 102 11.03 8.40 5.39
CA LEU A 102 9.87 7.74 6.01
C LEU A 102 8.85 7.29 4.97
N TYR A 103 8.40 8.19 4.09
CA TYR A 103 7.47 7.84 3.01
C TYR A 103 8.13 7.02 1.90
N GLY A 104 9.43 7.22 1.67
CA GLY A 104 10.21 6.48 0.69
C GLY A 104 10.30 4.99 1.01
N PHE A 105 10.91 4.66 2.15
CA PHE A 105 10.97 3.28 2.62
C PHE A 105 9.58 2.74 2.99
N GLY A 106 8.68 3.59 3.50
CA GLY A 106 7.30 3.22 3.75
C GLY A 106 6.56 2.73 2.51
N GLY A 107 6.67 3.46 1.39
CA GLY A 107 6.07 3.05 0.11
C GLY A 107 6.65 1.74 -0.44
N LEU A 108 7.98 1.59 -0.40
CA LEU A 108 8.64 0.34 -0.79
C LEU A 108 8.27 -0.84 0.12
N PHE A 109 8.10 -0.60 1.42
CA PHE A 109 7.65 -1.60 2.37
C PHE A 109 6.22 -2.07 2.06
N LEU A 110 5.30 -1.14 1.80
CA LEU A 110 3.92 -1.45 1.39
C LEU A 110 3.88 -2.26 0.08
N MET A 111 4.71 -1.88 -0.92
CA MET A 111 4.89 -2.67 -2.14
C MET A 111 5.36 -4.10 -1.81
N GLY A 112 6.37 -4.24 -0.97
CA GLY A 112 6.91 -5.54 -0.55
C GLY A 112 5.89 -6.41 0.18
N LEU A 113 5.06 -5.83 1.05
CA LEU A 113 3.96 -6.53 1.70
C LEU A 113 2.94 -7.05 0.69
N GLY A 114 2.55 -6.23 -0.30
CA GLY A 114 1.64 -6.65 -1.36
C GLY A 114 2.19 -7.82 -2.19
N ILE A 115 3.47 -7.75 -2.59
CA ILE A 115 4.14 -8.86 -3.30
C ILE A 115 4.16 -10.12 -2.42
N ARG A 116 4.51 -10.00 -1.13
CA ARG A 116 4.49 -11.16 -0.22
C ARG A 116 3.09 -11.73 -0.03
N ALA A 117 2.06 -10.89 0.02
CA ALA A 117 0.67 -11.34 0.10
C ALA A 117 0.25 -12.15 -1.13
N MET A 118 0.77 -11.79 -2.32
CA MET A 118 0.53 -12.54 -3.56
C MET A 118 1.30 -13.87 -3.63
N LEU A 119 2.54 -13.91 -3.14
CA LEU A 119 3.42 -15.08 -3.29
C LEU A 119 3.32 -16.09 -2.14
N VAL A 120 3.22 -15.59 -0.91
CA VAL A 120 3.29 -16.38 0.33
C VAL A 120 1.97 -16.37 1.08
N GLY A 121 1.07 -15.44 0.78
CA GLY A 121 -0.28 -15.40 1.34
C GLY A 121 -1.24 -16.45 0.77
N GLN A 122 -0.79 -17.30 -0.17
CA GLN A 122 -1.59 -18.39 -0.74
C GLN A 122 -1.44 -19.71 0.02
N ALA A 123 -0.50 -19.79 0.97
CA ALA A 123 -0.18 -20.99 1.75
C ALA A 123 -0.80 -20.94 3.15
#